data_AF-A0A6L9QGM3-F1
#
_entry.id   AF-A0A6L9QGM3-F1
#
_cell.length_a   1.000
_cell.length_b   1.000
_cell.length_c   1.000
_cell.angle_alpha   90.00
_cell.angle_beta   90.00
_cell.angle_gamma   90.00
#
_symmetry.space_group_name_H-M   'P 1'
#
loop_
_entity.id
_entity.type
_entity.pdbx_description
1 polymer ?
#
loop_
_entity_poly.entity_id
_entity_poly.type
_entity_poly.pdbx_seq_one_letter_code
_entity_poly.pdbx_strand_id
1 'polypeptide(L)'
;MDDQVGHYTIKRLKKIKRAHEEWISSLGTEGGNGPVRLIPDPTRPPKKILRLFLKGSDFWYFFDGATAFYPSWPGDISDEHADLIARLFDDLRDWMDVCSDIDSFQAKRDAAKAFDGYFKELAQAGFFVGARERFMLLIGGVSSDPSSWRTIDIEIQPVSHAQVVRADGKPLQFGDLTPKKDERETD
;
A
#
# COMPACT_ATOMS: atom_id res chain seq x y z
N MET A 1 7.52 -1.23 -47.53
CA MET A 1 8.84 -1.83 -47.22
C MET A 1 9.56 -0.86 -46.31
N ASP A 2 9.98 -1.38 -45.17
CA ASP A 2 10.60 -0.68 -44.05
C ASP A 2 12.08 -0.42 -44.35
N ASP A 3 12.43 0.84 -44.63
CA ASP A 3 13.78 1.26 -45.03
C ASP A 3 14.59 1.78 -43.83
N GLN A 4 14.34 1.25 -42.63
CA GLN A 4 15.02 1.66 -41.40
C GLN A 4 16.39 1.00 -41.15
N VAL A 5 16.76 -0.02 -41.93
CA VAL A 5 17.92 -0.89 -41.61
C VAL A 5 19.28 -0.16 -41.75
N GLY A 6 19.34 0.98 -42.46
CA GLY A 6 20.58 1.75 -42.66
C GLY A 6 20.85 2.87 -41.65
N HIS A 7 19.83 3.38 -40.95
CA HIS A 7 19.96 4.61 -40.17
C HIS A 7 20.29 4.41 -38.68
N TYR A 8 19.91 3.26 -38.11
CA TYR A 8 20.12 2.93 -36.69
C TYR A 8 21.06 1.74 -36.53
N THR A 9 22.32 1.92 -36.94
CA THR A 9 23.36 0.94 -36.62
C THR A 9 23.51 0.78 -35.11
N ILE A 10 23.90 -0.42 -34.64
CA ILE A 10 24.14 -0.73 -33.22
C ILE A 10 25.04 0.33 -32.55
N LYS A 11 26.04 0.83 -33.28
CA LYS A 11 26.95 1.88 -32.82
C LYS A 11 26.22 3.21 -32.56
N ARG A 12 25.25 3.57 -33.40
CA ARG A 12 24.44 4.78 -33.25
C ARG A 12 23.45 4.64 -32.10
N LEU A 13 22.83 3.47 -31.92
CA LEU A 13 21.96 3.20 -30.76
C LEU A 13 22.73 3.28 -29.44
N LYS A 14 23.94 2.70 -29.37
CA LYS A 14 24.82 2.83 -28.19
C LYS A 14 25.20 4.28 -27.91
N LYS A 15 25.46 5.08 -28.95
CA LYS A 15 25.76 6.52 -28.81
C LYS A 15 24.55 7.32 -28.30
N ILE A 16 23.36 7.04 -28.83
CA ILE A 16 22.11 7.66 -28.38
C ILE A 16 21.81 7.28 -26.92
N LYS A 17 21.95 6.00 -26.57
CA LYS A 17 21.76 5.53 -25.19
C LYS A 17 22.75 6.19 -24.23
N ARG A 18 24.03 6.24 -24.58
CA ARG A 18 25.06 6.87 -23.74
C ARG A 18 24.81 8.37 -23.57
N ALA A 19 24.46 9.08 -24.65
CA ALA A 19 24.11 10.50 -24.57
C ALA A 19 22.86 10.74 -23.72
N HIS A 20 21.88 9.82 -23.77
CA HIS A 20 20.70 9.87 -22.91
C HIS A 20 21.05 9.58 -21.45
N GLU A 21 21.88 8.58 -21.16
CA GLU A 21 22.36 8.28 -19.80
C GLU A 21 23.20 9.44 -19.22
N GLU A 22 24.05 10.06 -20.03
CA GLU A 22 24.81 11.27 -19.68
C GLU A 22 23.89 12.47 -19.43
N TRP A 23 22.86 12.68 -20.25
CA TRP A 23 21.85 13.74 -20.08
C TRP A 23 20.97 13.51 -18.85
N ILE A 24 20.53 12.28 -18.59
CA ILE A 24 19.77 11.91 -17.38
C ILE A 24 20.65 12.11 -16.14
N SER A 25 21.94 11.78 -16.22
CA SER A 25 22.89 12.01 -15.12
C SER A 25 23.12 13.51 -14.89
N SER A 26 23.18 14.31 -15.95
CA SER A 26 23.41 15.76 -15.87
C SER A 26 22.20 16.54 -15.36
N LEU A 27 20.98 16.05 -15.60
CA LEU A 27 19.72 16.63 -15.11
C LEU A 27 19.64 16.70 -13.56
N GLY A 28 20.48 15.95 -12.84
CA GLY A 28 20.58 16.01 -11.38
C GLY A 28 21.71 16.89 -10.83
N THR A 29 22.60 17.42 -11.68
CA THR A 29 23.85 18.08 -11.24
C THR A 29 23.98 19.54 -11.65
N GLU A 30 23.28 20.00 -12.69
CA GLU A 30 23.33 21.40 -13.12
C GLU A 30 22.12 22.17 -12.56
N GLY A 31 22.25 22.69 -11.33
CA GLY A 31 21.31 23.65 -10.73
C GLY A 31 20.01 23.07 -10.14
N GLY A 32 19.80 21.75 -10.19
CA GLY A 32 18.67 21.06 -9.57
C GLY A 32 19.04 20.31 -8.28
N ASN A 33 18.05 19.93 -7.47
CA ASN A 33 18.24 19.28 -6.17
C ASN A 33 18.58 17.78 -6.26
N GLY A 34 19.22 17.34 -7.34
CA GLY A 34 19.40 15.92 -7.64
C GLY A 34 18.16 15.24 -8.22
N PRO A 35 18.26 13.95 -8.62
CA PRO A 35 17.14 13.20 -9.15
C PRO A 35 16.05 12.98 -8.11
N VAL A 36 14.80 12.90 -8.55
CA VAL A 36 13.64 12.61 -7.70
C VAL A 36 13.81 11.24 -7.04
N ARG A 37 13.70 11.18 -5.71
CA ARG A 37 13.79 9.95 -4.93
C ARG A 37 12.79 9.93 -3.78
N LEU A 38 12.33 8.74 -3.43
CA LEU A 38 11.64 8.48 -2.17
C LEU A 38 12.63 7.90 -1.17
N ILE A 39 12.80 8.56 -0.03
CA ILE A 39 13.59 8.06 1.10
C ILE A 39 12.69 7.86 2.32
N PRO A 40 12.96 6.91 3.23
CA PRO A 40 12.22 6.80 4.48
C PRO A 40 12.32 8.09 5.30
N ASP A 41 11.19 8.53 5.86
CA ASP A 41 11.18 9.66 6.79
C ASP A 41 11.81 9.22 8.13
N PRO A 42 12.97 9.77 8.52
CA PRO A 42 13.65 9.38 9.76
C PRO A 42 12.86 9.78 11.02
N THR A 43 11.93 10.74 10.91
CA THR A 43 11.12 11.21 12.04
C THR A 43 9.90 10.32 12.29
N ARG A 44 9.51 9.50 11.29
CA ARG A 44 8.31 8.65 11.32
C ARG A 44 8.62 7.24 10.83
N PRO A 45 9.42 6.47 11.60
CA PRO A 45 9.79 5.11 11.21
C PRO A 45 8.55 4.21 11.06
N PRO A 46 8.58 3.25 10.12
CA PRO A 46 7.44 2.36 9.90
C PRO A 46 7.19 1.49 11.14
N LYS A 47 5.91 1.30 11.46
CA LYS A 47 5.52 0.41 12.56
C LYS A 47 5.85 -1.03 12.21
N LYS A 48 6.36 -1.80 13.18
CA LYS A 48 6.65 -3.22 12.97
C LYS A 48 5.39 -4.10 12.84
N ILE A 49 4.30 -3.66 13.46
CA ILE A 49 3.04 -4.40 13.55
C ILE A 49 2.06 -3.87 12.50
N LEU A 50 1.40 -4.80 11.79
CA LEU A 50 0.30 -4.49 10.89
C LEU A 50 -0.99 -4.28 11.70
N ARG A 51 -1.76 -3.26 11.33
CA ARG A 51 -3.13 -3.11 11.82
C ARG A 51 -4.03 -4.07 11.05
N LEU A 52 -4.79 -4.89 11.76
CA LEU A 52 -5.80 -5.76 11.18
C LEU A 52 -7.04 -4.97 10.76
N PHE A 53 -7.55 -5.21 9.56
CA PHE A 53 -8.77 -4.60 9.05
C PHE A 53 -9.87 -5.65 8.85
N LEU A 54 -10.99 -5.45 9.57
CA LEU A 54 -12.18 -6.30 9.49
C LEU A 54 -13.41 -5.56 8.98
N LYS A 55 -13.31 -4.23 8.89
CA LYS A 55 -14.36 -3.33 8.44
C LYS A 55 -13.80 -2.41 7.37
N GLY A 56 -14.50 -2.34 6.24
CA GLY A 56 -14.16 -1.48 5.11
C GLY A 56 -14.20 0.01 5.46
N SER A 57 -15.04 0.43 6.42
CA SER A 57 -15.02 1.81 6.92
C SER A 57 -13.68 2.17 7.57
N ASP A 58 -13.15 1.28 8.41
CA ASP A 58 -11.90 1.51 9.12
C ASP A 58 -10.73 1.51 8.14
N PHE A 59 -10.81 0.68 7.11
CA PHE A 59 -9.84 0.64 6.03
C PHE A 59 -9.91 1.88 5.13
N TRP A 60 -11.10 2.34 4.76
CA TRP A 60 -11.29 3.57 3.98
C TRP A 60 -10.63 4.78 4.64
N TYR A 61 -10.97 5.05 5.91
CA TYR A 61 -10.37 6.15 6.65
C TYR A 61 -8.87 5.96 6.91
N PHE A 62 -8.40 4.71 6.90
CA PHE A 62 -6.99 4.44 6.99
C PHE A 62 -6.28 4.74 5.68
N PHE A 63 -6.80 4.39 4.51
CA PHE A 63 -6.06 4.61 3.27
C PHE A 63 -6.25 6.01 2.67
N ASP A 64 -7.31 6.72 3.03
CA ASP A 64 -7.57 8.10 2.60
C ASP A 64 -6.33 9.00 2.77
N GLY A 65 -6.01 9.78 1.74
CA GLY A 65 -4.81 10.61 1.67
C GLY A 65 -3.47 9.87 1.54
N ALA A 66 -3.46 8.56 1.30
CA ALA A 66 -2.24 7.85 0.88
C ALA A 66 -1.93 8.15 -0.59
N THR A 67 -0.64 8.26 -0.90
CA THR A 67 -0.15 8.52 -2.26
C THR A 67 0.16 7.23 -3.02
N ALA A 68 0.42 6.13 -2.31
CA ALA A 68 0.70 4.83 -2.90
C ALA A 68 0.47 3.70 -1.90
N PHE A 69 0.35 2.48 -2.41
CA PHE A 69 0.41 1.25 -1.62
C PHE A 69 1.33 0.21 -2.23
N TYR A 70 1.84 -0.67 -1.37
CA TYR A 70 2.68 -1.81 -1.71
C TYR A 70 2.00 -3.09 -1.22
N PRO A 71 1.39 -3.86 -2.14
CA PRO A 71 0.73 -5.10 -1.79
C PRO A 71 1.71 -6.25 -1.63
N SER A 72 1.40 -7.15 -0.70
CA SER A 72 2.04 -8.45 -0.52
C SER A 72 0.97 -9.49 -0.16
N TRP A 73 1.17 -10.72 -0.61
CA TRP A 73 0.25 -11.84 -0.35
C TRP A 73 1.04 -13.15 -0.33
N PRO A 74 0.49 -14.22 0.27
CA PRO A 74 1.16 -15.52 0.31
C PRO A 74 1.35 -16.09 -1.09
N GLY A 75 2.50 -16.75 -1.30
CA GLY A 75 2.67 -17.66 -2.42
C GLY A 75 1.86 -18.95 -2.23
N ASP A 76 1.83 -19.78 -3.28
CA ASP A 76 1.23 -21.13 -3.25
C ASP A 76 -0.25 -21.17 -2.81
N ILE A 77 -1.06 -20.23 -3.32
CA ILE A 77 -2.52 -20.21 -3.15
C ILE A 77 -3.22 -20.74 -4.40
N SER A 78 -4.49 -21.13 -4.27
CA SER A 78 -5.32 -21.49 -5.43
C SER A 78 -5.60 -20.29 -6.32
N ASP A 79 -5.88 -20.53 -7.60
CA ASP A 79 -6.27 -19.49 -8.56
C ASP A 79 -7.49 -18.70 -8.08
N GLU A 80 -8.49 -19.38 -7.49
CA GLU A 80 -9.68 -18.74 -6.91
C GLU A 80 -9.33 -17.73 -5.80
N HIS A 81 -8.36 -18.05 -4.95
CA HIS A 81 -7.89 -17.13 -3.91
C HIS A 81 -7.06 -15.99 -4.51
N ALA A 82 -6.24 -16.28 -5.52
CA ALA A 82 -5.46 -15.26 -6.22
C ALA A 82 -6.39 -14.24 -6.90
N ASP A 83 -7.45 -14.69 -7.57
CA ASP A 83 -8.45 -13.84 -8.22
C ASP A 83 -9.22 -12.97 -7.21
N LEU A 84 -9.55 -13.52 -6.03
CA LEU A 84 -10.16 -12.74 -4.96
C LEU A 84 -9.24 -11.61 -4.47
N ILE A 85 -7.95 -11.92 -4.26
CA ILE A 85 -6.96 -10.95 -3.81
C ILE A 85 -6.70 -9.89 -4.89
N ALA A 86 -6.61 -10.30 -6.15
CA ALA A 86 -6.42 -9.40 -7.29
C ALA A 86 -7.57 -8.39 -7.40
N ARG A 87 -8.83 -8.85 -7.34
CA ARG A 87 -10.01 -7.97 -7.37
C ARG A 87 -10.01 -6.93 -6.24
N LEU A 88 -9.61 -7.32 -5.03
CA LEU A 88 -9.45 -6.36 -3.93
C LEU A 88 -8.41 -5.27 -4.26
N PHE A 89 -7.26 -5.65 -4.80
CA PHE A 89 -6.18 -4.70 -5.09
C PHE A 89 -6.46 -3.82 -6.31
N ASP A 90 -7.17 -4.34 -7.32
CA ASP A 90 -7.64 -3.56 -8.46
C ASP A 90 -8.66 -2.51 -7.99
N ASP A 91 -9.67 -2.89 -7.21
CA ASP A 91 -10.64 -1.95 -6.65
C ASP A 91 -9.95 -0.93 -5.73
N LEU A 92 -8.97 -1.34 -4.92
CA LEU A 92 -8.19 -0.42 -4.10
C LEU A 92 -7.41 0.59 -4.94
N ARG A 93 -6.83 0.17 -6.07
CA ARG A 93 -6.13 1.06 -7.01
C ARG A 93 -7.11 2.08 -7.57
N ASP A 94 -8.25 1.62 -8.09
CA ASP A 94 -9.27 2.48 -8.69
C ASP A 94 -9.77 3.52 -7.68
N TRP A 95 -10.05 3.11 -6.43
CA TRP A 95 -10.45 4.05 -5.39
C TRP A 95 -9.36 5.04 -5.01
N MET A 96 -8.08 4.63 -5.00
CA MET A 96 -6.97 5.52 -4.66
C MET A 96 -6.77 6.63 -5.68
N ASP A 97 -7.05 6.36 -6.95
CA ASP A 97 -6.93 7.35 -8.02
C ASP A 97 -8.01 8.44 -7.94
N VAL A 98 -9.16 8.16 -7.29
CA VAL A 98 -10.29 9.10 -7.21
C VAL A 98 -10.61 9.57 -5.79
N CYS A 99 -10.05 8.98 -4.73
CA CYS A 99 -10.48 9.25 -3.35
C CYS A 99 -10.29 10.71 -2.92
N SER A 100 -9.26 11.40 -3.45
CA SER A 100 -9.01 12.83 -3.18
C SER A 100 -10.09 13.75 -3.75
N ASP A 101 -10.78 13.29 -4.80
CA ASP A 101 -11.72 14.10 -5.58
C ASP A 101 -13.18 13.78 -5.23
N ILE A 102 -13.39 12.76 -4.38
CA ILE A 102 -14.71 12.39 -3.90
C ILE A 102 -15.06 13.19 -2.65
N ASP A 103 -15.97 14.15 -2.80
CA ASP A 103 -16.61 14.84 -1.66
C ASP A 103 -17.92 14.19 -1.21
N SER A 104 -18.49 13.28 -2.02
CA SER A 104 -19.76 12.63 -1.72
C SER A 104 -19.66 11.63 -0.57
N PHE A 105 -20.36 11.90 0.54
CA PHE A 105 -20.51 10.96 1.65
C PHE A 105 -21.07 9.59 1.21
N GLN A 106 -21.99 9.59 0.25
CA GLN A 106 -22.59 8.36 -0.26
C GLN A 106 -21.55 7.51 -1.01
N ALA A 107 -20.73 8.13 -1.86
CA ALA A 107 -19.67 7.44 -2.59
C ALA A 107 -18.61 6.84 -1.64
N LYS A 108 -18.16 7.62 -0.64
CA LYS A 108 -17.23 7.13 0.40
C LYS A 108 -17.80 5.91 1.14
N ARG A 109 -19.09 5.96 1.48
CA ARG A 109 -19.78 4.84 2.15
C ARG A 109 -19.89 3.61 1.24
N ASP A 110 -20.18 3.79 -0.03
CA ASP A 110 -20.35 2.68 -0.96
C ASP A 110 -19.00 2.00 -1.26
N ALA A 111 -17.91 2.77 -1.36
CA ALA A 111 -16.55 2.24 -1.40
C ALA A 111 -16.19 1.44 -0.14
N ALA A 112 -16.47 1.99 1.05
CA ALA A 112 -16.28 1.27 2.31
C ALA A 112 -17.07 -0.05 2.36
N LYS A 113 -18.28 -0.08 1.80
CA LYS A 113 -19.08 -1.31 1.69
C LYS A 113 -18.49 -2.33 0.72
N ALA A 114 -17.87 -1.91 -0.38
CA ALA A 114 -17.18 -2.82 -1.28
C ALA A 114 -16.04 -3.54 -0.54
N PHE A 115 -15.25 -2.80 0.25
CA PHE A 115 -14.20 -3.40 1.10
C PHE A 115 -14.75 -4.33 2.18
N ASP A 116 -15.91 -4.04 2.77
CA ASP A 116 -16.58 -4.99 3.68
C ASP A 116 -16.89 -6.33 3.00
N GLY A 117 -17.24 -6.32 1.70
CA GLY A 117 -17.46 -7.52 0.90
C GLY A 117 -16.19 -8.34 0.78
N TYR A 118 -15.11 -7.72 0.30
CA TYR A 118 -13.81 -8.39 0.15
C TYR A 118 -13.28 -8.96 1.46
N PHE A 119 -13.39 -8.22 2.57
CA PHE A 119 -12.88 -8.69 3.86
C PHE A 119 -13.66 -9.90 4.38
N LYS A 120 -14.97 -9.99 4.10
CA LYS A 120 -15.76 -11.17 4.44
C LYS A 120 -15.38 -12.37 3.59
N GLU A 121 -15.23 -12.19 2.28
CA GLU A 121 -14.81 -13.27 1.36
C GLU A 121 -13.41 -13.78 1.73
N LEU A 122 -12.45 -12.88 2.00
CA LEU A 122 -11.11 -13.24 2.43
C LEU A 122 -11.09 -13.95 3.78
N ALA A 123 -11.87 -13.48 4.75
CA ALA A 123 -11.99 -14.15 6.04
C ALA A 123 -12.57 -15.57 5.92
N GLN A 124 -13.57 -15.76 5.05
CA GLN A 124 -14.13 -17.08 4.76
C GLN A 124 -13.13 -18.01 4.07
N ALA A 125 -12.26 -17.45 3.23
CA ALA A 125 -11.15 -18.16 2.59
C ALA A 125 -9.93 -18.36 3.52
N GLY A 126 -9.99 -17.92 4.78
CA GLY A 126 -8.92 -18.12 5.75
C GLY A 126 -7.77 -17.12 5.67
N PHE A 127 -8.05 -15.89 5.22
CA PHE A 127 -7.10 -14.79 5.13
C PHE A 127 -7.48 -13.58 5.98
N PHE A 128 -6.47 -12.84 6.42
CA PHE A 128 -6.59 -11.54 7.05
C PHE A 128 -5.94 -10.46 6.18
N VAL A 129 -6.51 -9.25 6.25
CA VAL A 129 -5.93 -8.04 5.66
C VAL A 129 -5.27 -7.22 6.77
N GLY A 130 -3.94 -7.17 6.72
CA GLY A 130 -3.12 -6.32 7.58
C GLY A 130 -2.55 -5.15 6.79
N ALA A 131 -2.51 -3.95 7.36
CA ALA A 131 -1.79 -2.84 6.74
C ALA A 131 -1.09 -1.94 7.76
N ARG A 132 -0.04 -1.26 7.32
CA ARG A 132 0.67 -0.24 8.11
C ARG A 132 1.00 0.98 7.26
N GLU A 133 1.09 2.12 7.92
CA GLU A 133 1.59 3.33 7.27
C GLU A 133 3.11 3.29 7.20
N ARG A 134 3.62 3.84 6.12
CA ARG A 134 5.03 4.16 5.94
C ARG A 134 5.11 5.60 5.43
N PHE A 135 5.86 6.42 6.15
CA PHE A 135 6.08 7.81 5.76
C PHE A 135 7.42 7.91 5.03
N MET A 136 7.35 8.44 3.82
CA MET A 136 8.48 8.68 2.95
C MET A 136 8.61 10.19 2.73
N LEU A 137 9.80 10.61 2.34
CA LEU A 137 10.08 11.96 1.87
C LEU A 137 10.40 11.88 0.39
N LEU A 138 9.67 12.66 -0.41
CA LEU A 138 10.01 12.94 -1.79
C LEU A 138 11.06 14.05 -1.80
N ILE A 139 12.25 13.74 -2.30
CA ILE A 139 13.38 14.67 -2.39
C ILE A 139 13.83 14.82 -3.84
N GLY A 140 14.53 15.92 -4.12
CA GLY A 140 15.09 16.21 -5.43
C GLY A 140 14.05 16.73 -6.43
N GLY A 141 14.47 16.84 -7.69
CA GLY A 141 13.69 17.48 -8.73
C GLY A 141 13.64 19.01 -8.54
N VAL A 142 12.44 19.57 -8.66
CA VAL A 142 12.21 21.02 -8.72
C VAL A 142 12.25 21.74 -7.37
N SER A 143 12.04 21.01 -6.27
CA SER A 143 12.03 21.56 -4.90
C SER A 143 13.25 21.10 -4.12
N SER A 144 13.85 22.00 -3.34
CA SER A 144 14.91 21.66 -2.38
C SER A 144 14.35 21.08 -1.10
N ASP A 145 13.11 21.44 -0.79
CA ASP A 145 12.46 21.05 0.45
C ASP A 145 11.80 19.68 0.27
N PRO A 146 12.07 18.71 1.16
CA PRO A 146 11.42 17.42 1.14
C PRO A 146 9.90 17.56 1.33
N SER A 147 9.10 16.87 0.51
CA SER A 147 7.66 16.78 0.70
C SER A 147 7.24 15.43 1.26
N SER A 148 6.22 15.44 2.12
CA SER A 148 5.68 14.23 2.74
C SER A 148 5.02 13.34 1.68
N TRP A 149 5.38 12.06 1.68
CA TRP A 149 4.83 11.04 0.79
C TRP A 149 4.35 9.87 1.63
N ARG A 150 3.04 9.80 1.86
CA ARG A 150 2.42 8.77 2.71
C ARG A 150 2.15 7.53 1.87
N THR A 151 2.72 6.39 2.27
CA THR A 151 2.46 5.10 1.63
C THR A 151 1.88 4.09 2.60
N ILE A 152 1.29 3.04 2.06
CA ILE A 152 0.72 1.95 2.84
C ILE A 152 1.36 0.63 2.41
N ASP A 153 1.90 -0.13 3.35
CA ASP A 153 2.19 -1.53 3.12
C ASP A 153 0.91 -2.31 3.46
N ILE A 154 0.39 -3.09 2.51
CA ILE A 154 -0.79 -3.94 2.71
C ILE A 154 -0.41 -5.38 2.48
N GLU A 155 -0.78 -6.25 3.42
CA GLU A 155 -0.45 -7.66 3.41
C GLU A 155 -1.71 -8.50 3.58
N ILE A 156 -1.91 -9.45 2.67
CA ILE A 156 -2.82 -10.57 2.87
C ILE A 156 -2.04 -11.66 3.60
N GLN A 157 -2.58 -12.16 4.72
CA GLN A 157 -1.90 -13.15 5.56
C GLN A 157 -2.83 -14.34 5.82
N PRO A 158 -2.40 -15.59 5.61
CA PRO A 158 -3.15 -16.75 6.06
C PRO A 158 -3.38 -16.67 7.57
N VAL A 159 -4.61 -16.95 8.01
CA VAL A 159 -4.97 -16.94 9.44
C VAL A 159 -4.08 -17.90 10.22
N SER A 160 -3.68 -19.02 9.61
CA SER A 160 -2.77 -20.02 10.21
C SER A 160 -1.37 -19.50 10.52
N HIS A 161 -0.91 -18.46 9.83
CA HIS A 161 0.43 -17.87 10.01
C HIS A 161 0.38 -16.55 10.79
N ALA A 162 -0.81 -16.00 11.03
CA ALA A 162 -0.98 -14.73 11.71
C ALA A 162 -0.97 -14.90 13.24
N GLN A 163 -0.11 -14.14 13.93
CA GLN A 163 -0.22 -13.96 15.37
C GLN A 163 -0.96 -12.66 15.67
N VAL A 164 -2.19 -12.76 16.14
CA VAL A 164 -2.95 -11.59 16.59
C VAL A 164 -2.44 -11.16 17.94
N VAL A 165 -2.03 -9.90 18.04
CA VAL A 165 -1.55 -9.28 19.27
C VAL A 165 -2.43 -8.09 19.64
N ARG A 166 -2.48 -7.77 20.93
CA ARG A 166 -3.09 -6.55 21.45
C ARG A 166 -2.22 -5.33 21.12
N ALA A 167 -2.75 -4.14 21.42
CA ALA A 167 -2.02 -2.88 21.24
C ALA A 167 -0.71 -2.80 22.04
N ASP A 168 -0.58 -3.57 23.13
CA ASP A 168 0.65 -3.70 23.93
C ASP A 168 1.65 -4.75 23.37
N GLY A 169 1.33 -5.37 22.23
CA GLY A 169 2.17 -6.37 21.57
C GLY A 169 2.06 -7.77 22.17
N LYS A 170 1.21 -8.00 23.18
CA LYS A 170 1.01 -9.34 23.75
C LYS A 170 0.07 -10.17 22.89
N PRO A 171 0.32 -11.48 22.72
CA PRO A 171 -0.59 -12.37 22.00
C PRO A 171 -2.00 -12.31 22.58
N LEU A 172 -2.99 -12.23 21.70
CA LEU A 172 -4.40 -12.36 22.08
C LEU A 172 -4.65 -13.84 22.41
N GLN A 173 -4.97 -14.16 23.67
CA GLN A 173 -5.37 -15.52 24.04
C GLN A 173 -6.89 -15.66 23.86
N PHE A 174 -7.37 -16.78 23.32
CA PHE A 174 -8.80 -17.00 23.09
C PHE A 174 -9.66 -16.85 24.37
N GLY A 175 -9.08 -17.09 25.55
CA GLY A 175 -9.76 -16.92 26.85
C GLY A 175 -10.03 -15.46 27.25
N ASP A 176 -9.50 -14.47 26.51
CA ASP A 176 -9.70 -13.05 26.80
C ASP A 176 -10.89 -12.42 26.05
N LEU A 177 -11.53 -13.19 25.15
CA LEU A 177 -12.66 -12.74 24.34
C LEU A 177 -14.02 -12.95 25.02
N THR A 178 -14.05 -13.59 26.19
CA THR A 178 -15.27 -13.68 27.00
C THR A 178 -15.43 -12.39 27.81
N PRO A 179 -16.57 -11.68 27.69
CA PRO A 179 -16.86 -10.61 28.62
C PRO A 179 -16.85 -11.21 30.02
N LYS A 180 -16.04 -10.65 30.92
CA LYS A 180 -16.15 -10.94 32.35
C LYS A 180 -17.62 -10.68 32.71
N LYS A 181 -18.30 -11.74 33.13
CA LYS A 181 -19.63 -11.63 33.70
C LYS A 181 -19.45 -10.73 34.92
N ASP A 182 -19.95 -9.50 34.86
CA ASP A 182 -20.00 -8.61 36.02
C ASP A 182 -20.81 -9.34 37.09
N GLU A 183 -20.12 -9.94 38.04
CA GLU A 183 -20.67 -10.28 39.34
C GLU A 183 -20.95 -8.95 40.04
N ARG A 184 -22.09 -8.35 39.73
CA ARG A 184 -22.70 -7.41 40.66
C ARG A 184 -23.28 -8.25 41.78
N GLU A 185 -22.46 -8.40 42.82
CA GLU A 185 -22.89 -8.76 44.16
C GLU A 185 -24.14 -7.94 44.51
N THR A 186 -25.20 -8.68 44.79
CA THR A 186 -26.29 -8.25 45.65
C THR A 186 -25.72 -7.92 47.01
N ASP A 187 -25.93 -6.69 47.46
CA ASP A 187 -26.22 -6.34 48.85
C ASP A 187 -27.26 -5.21 48.86
#